data_AF-A0A1E7I9N9-F1
#
_entry.id   AF-A0A1E7I9N9-F1
#
_cell.length_a   1.000
_cell.length_b   1.000
_cell.length_c   1.000
_cell.angle_alpha   90.00
_cell.angle_beta   90.00
_cell.angle_gamma   90.00
#
_symmetry.space_group_name_H-M   'P 1'
#
loop_
_entity.id
_entity.type
_entity.pdbx_description
1 polymer ?
#
loop_
_entity_poly.entity_id
_entity_poly.type
_entity_poly.pdbx_seq_one_letter_code
_entity_poly.pdbx_strand_id
1 'polypeptide(L)'
;MIKYIQENVSRQSKAVLLLSMLLKEEFSLLMKNDPQGVTSVEMVIQELMRQIASERMSLRALAQKIDPTAERLTDILPALADEHRVRLEKLLLKMDGQEQDCAVQAAKNQQLAQALLEQSSSMLDFLHREITPKSHNVYSARGRYQNVAPPATLINGRL
;
A
#
# COMPACT_ATOMS: atom_id res chain seq x y z
N MET A 1 -19.81 -24.25 17.68
CA MET A 1 -18.70 -23.28 17.82
C MET A 1 -17.58 -23.53 16.81
N ILE A 2 -17.01 -24.75 16.78
CA ILE A 2 -15.91 -25.13 15.87
C ILE A 2 -16.23 -24.90 14.38
N LYS A 3 -17.45 -25.22 13.95
CA LYS A 3 -17.92 -24.95 12.58
C LYS A 3 -17.82 -23.46 12.20
N TYR A 4 -18.21 -22.55 13.11
CA TYR A 4 -18.12 -21.10 12.87
C TYR A 4 -16.67 -20.61 12.76
N ILE A 5 -15.77 -21.18 13.57
CA ILE A 5 -14.33 -20.91 13.48
C ILE A 5 -13.79 -21.37 12.12
N GLN A 6 -14.12 -22.58 11.69
CA GLN A 6 -13.69 -23.11 10.39
C GLN A 6 -14.25 -22.29 9.22
N GLU A 7 -15.50 -21.86 9.28
CA GLU A 7 -16.11 -20.99 8.27
C GLU A 7 -15.44 -19.62 8.23
N ASN A 8 -15.15 -19.02 9.39
CA ASN A 8 -14.45 -17.75 9.49
C ASN A 8 -13.04 -17.84 8.89
N VAL A 9 -12.23 -18.83 9.28
CA VAL A 9 -10.88 -19.06 8.72
C VAL A 9 -10.95 -19.32 7.21
N SER A 10 -11.96 -20.05 6.73
CA SER A 10 -12.18 -20.27 5.29
C SER A 10 -12.50 -18.97 4.55
N ARG A 11 -13.33 -18.09 5.13
CA ARG A 11 -13.60 -16.75 4.56
C ARG A 11 -12.35 -15.89 4.53
N GLN A 12 -11.58 -15.86 5.62
CA GLN A 12 -10.31 -15.12 5.66
C GLN A 12 -9.33 -15.62 4.59
N SER A 13 -9.16 -16.94 4.42
CA SER A 13 -8.28 -17.48 3.37
C SER A 13 -8.70 -17.07 1.96
N LYS A 14 -10.01 -17.06 1.68
CA LYS A 14 -10.52 -16.58 0.39
C LYS A 14 -10.32 -15.07 0.21
N ALA A 15 -10.50 -14.30 1.28
CA ALA A 15 -10.30 -12.86 1.26
C ALA A 15 -8.83 -12.50 1.01
N VAL A 16 -7.87 -13.19 1.64
CA VAL A 16 -6.44 -12.99 1.40
C VAL A 16 -6.06 -13.40 -0.04
N LEU A 17 -6.65 -14.48 -0.56
CA LEU A 17 -6.46 -14.85 -1.98
C LEU A 17 -6.96 -13.74 -2.92
N LEU A 18 -8.14 -13.19 -2.66
CA LEU A 18 -8.69 -12.08 -3.43
C LEU A 18 -7.81 -10.83 -3.33
N LEU A 19 -7.31 -10.51 -2.13
CA LEU A 19 -6.36 -9.42 -1.91
C LEU A 19 -5.11 -9.57 -2.78
N SER A 20 -4.55 -10.78 -2.86
CA SER A 20 -3.40 -11.08 -3.73
C SER A 20 -3.70 -10.81 -5.21
N MET A 21 -4.91 -11.15 -5.67
CA MET A 21 -5.34 -10.89 -7.05
C MET A 21 -5.48 -9.39 -7.32
N LEU A 22 -6.13 -8.66 -6.41
CA LEU A 22 -6.32 -7.21 -6.53
C LEU A 22 -4.98 -6.45 -6.51
N LEU A 23 -4.03 -6.85 -5.65
CA LEU A 23 -2.70 -6.24 -5.62
C LEU A 23 -1.93 -6.48 -6.93
N LYS A 24 -2.11 -7.63 -7.59
CA LYS A 24 -1.51 -7.87 -8.92
C LYS A 24 -2.21 -7.07 -10.02
N GLU A 25 -3.50 -6.86 -9.90
CA GLU A 25 -4.28 -6.02 -10.81
C GLU A 25 -3.85 -4.55 -10.69
N GLU A 26 -3.75 -4.03 -9.46
CA GLU A 26 -3.23 -2.69 -9.17
C GLU A 26 -1.84 -2.48 -9.80
N PHE A 27 -0.93 -3.44 -9.63
CA PHE A 27 0.38 -3.39 -10.28
C PHE A 27 0.28 -3.28 -11.81
N SER A 28 -0.62 -4.05 -12.40
CA SER A 28 -0.85 -4.06 -13.85
C SER A 28 -1.43 -2.74 -14.35
N LEU A 29 -2.25 -2.06 -13.55
CA LEU A 29 -2.82 -0.75 -13.85
C LEU A 29 -1.79 0.37 -13.68
N LEU A 30 -0.95 0.31 -12.64
CA LEU A 30 0.21 1.19 -12.46
C LEU A 30 1.16 1.10 -13.66
N MET A 31 1.48 -0.11 -14.12
CA MET A 31 2.31 -0.34 -15.30
C MET A 31 1.72 0.23 -16.60
N LYS A 32 0.39 0.36 -16.67
CA LYS A 32 -0.33 0.94 -17.82
C LYS A 32 -0.52 2.45 -17.72
N ASN A 33 -0.07 3.09 -16.65
CA ASN A 33 -0.34 4.51 -16.35
C ASN A 33 -1.85 4.82 -16.35
N ASP A 34 -2.68 3.94 -15.77
CA ASP A 34 -4.13 4.15 -15.64
C ASP A 34 -4.51 4.55 -14.20
N PRO A 35 -4.44 5.85 -13.84
CA PRO A 35 -4.71 6.31 -12.47
C PRO A 35 -6.17 6.11 -12.04
N GLN A 36 -7.12 6.12 -12.99
CA GLN A 36 -8.55 5.91 -12.68
C GLN A 36 -8.79 4.45 -12.28
N GLY A 37 -8.23 3.52 -13.06
CA GLY A 37 -8.23 2.10 -12.73
C GLY A 37 -7.58 1.84 -11.37
N VAL A 38 -6.38 2.36 -11.12
CA VAL A 38 -5.68 2.21 -9.84
C VAL A 38 -6.55 2.67 -8.66
N THR A 39 -7.14 3.86 -8.75
CA THR A 39 -7.99 4.41 -7.67
C THR A 39 -9.18 3.50 -7.36
N SER A 40 -9.83 2.96 -8.41
CA SER A 40 -10.97 2.05 -8.23
C SER A 40 -10.59 0.75 -7.53
N VAL A 41 -9.46 0.14 -7.91
CA VAL A 41 -8.96 -1.10 -7.30
C VAL A 41 -8.50 -0.83 -5.88
N GLU A 42 -7.87 0.30 -5.62
CA GLU A 42 -7.41 0.69 -4.29
C GLU A 42 -8.56 0.82 -3.29
N MET A 43 -9.69 1.42 -3.69
CA MET A 43 -10.89 1.47 -2.84
C MET A 43 -11.39 0.06 -2.48
N VAL A 44 -11.39 -0.86 -3.45
CA VAL A 44 -11.79 -2.26 -3.20
C VAL A 44 -10.81 -2.95 -2.27
N ILE A 45 -9.51 -2.73 -2.43
CA ILE A 45 -8.46 -3.26 -1.54
C ILE A 45 -8.66 -2.75 -0.11
N GLN A 46 -8.90 -1.46 0.08
CA GLN A 46 -9.13 -0.84 1.39
C GLN A 46 -10.37 -1.42 2.09
N GLU A 47 -11.48 -1.58 1.37
CA GLU A 47 -12.68 -2.19 1.92
C GLU A 47 -12.48 -3.68 2.27
N LEU A 48 -11.76 -4.43 1.42
CA LEU A 48 -11.42 -5.82 1.70
C LEU A 48 -10.53 -5.96 2.94
N MET A 49 -9.54 -5.08 3.09
CA MET A 49 -8.69 -5.00 4.29
C MET A 49 -9.53 -4.76 5.55
N ARG A 50 -10.52 -3.86 5.48
CA ARG A 50 -11.46 -3.62 6.59
C ARG A 50 -12.28 -4.87 6.93
N GLN A 51 -12.74 -5.60 5.94
CA GLN A 51 -13.47 -6.86 6.14
C GLN A 51 -12.59 -7.94 6.77
N ILE A 52 -11.34 -8.11 6.31
CA ILE A 52 -10.38 -9.07 6.89
C ILE A 52 -10.11 -8.72 8.36
N ALA A 53 -9.90 -7.45 8.68
CA ALA A 53 -9.70 -7.01 10.06
C ALA A 53 -10.90 -7.35 10.96
N SER A 54 -12.13 -7.12 10.47
CA SER A 54 -13.36 -7.48 11.18
C SER A 54 -13.48 -8.99 11.41
N GLU A 55 -13.19 -9.82 10.39
CA GLU A 55 -13.22 -11.28 10.53
C GLU A 55 -12.18 -11.79 11.53
N ARG A 56 -10.99 -11.18 11.59
CA ARG A 56 -9.96 -11.48 12.59
C ARG A 56 -10.41 -11.15 14.01
N MET A 57 -11.06 -10.00 14.20
CA MET A 57 -11.65 -9.63 15.50
C MET A 57 -12.75 -10.61 15.91
N SER A 58 -13.61 -10.99 14.97
CA SER A 58 -14.67 -11.99 15.18
C SER A 58 -14.08 -13.36 15.56
N LEU A 59 -13.00 -13.78 14.89
CA LEU A 59 -12.29 -15.02 15.20
C LEU A 59 -11.71 -15.01 16.61
N ARG A 60 -11.09 -13.90 17.03
CA ARG A 60 -10.59 -13.72 18.40
C ARG A 60 -11.72 -13.81 19.43
N ALA A 61 -12.85 -13.16 19.18
CA ALA A 61 -14.02 -13.25 20.06
C ALA A 61 -14.59 -14.68 20.13
N LEU A 62 -14.55 -15.45 19.03
CA LEU A 62 -14.93 -16.85 19.02
C LEU A 62 -13.95 -17.74 19.80
N ALA A 63 -12.65 -17.46 19.72
CA ALA A 63 -11.62 -18.17 20.49
C ALA A 63 -11.78 -17.91 22.01
N GLN A 64 -12.03 -16.66 22.39
CA GLN A 64 -12.24 -16.25 23.78
C GLN A 64 -13.50 -16.88 24.42
N LYS A 65 -14.48 -17.28 23.62
CA LYS A 65 -15.65 -18.05 24.10
C LYS A 65 -15.32 -19.50 24.44
N ILE A 66 -14.23 -20.04 23.90
CA ILE A 66 -13.75 -21.40 24.21
C ILE A 66 -12.77 -21.34 25.37
N ASP A 67 -11.82 -20.41 25.32
CA ASP A 67 -10.85 -20.16 26.39
C ASP A 67 -10.73 -18.65 26.60
N PRO A 68 -11.18 -18.10 27.75
CA PRO A 68 -11.10 -16.67 28.05
C PRO A 68 -9.69 -16.09 28.02
N THR A 69 -8.66 -16.93 28.19
CA THR A 69 -7.25 -16.52 28.17
C THR A 69 -6.63 -16.56 26.78
N ALA A 70 -7.33 -17.13 25.79
CA ALA A 70 -6.82 -17.22 24.42
C ALA A 70 -6.73 -15.83 23.75
N GLU A 71 -5.52 -15.51 23.28
CA GLU A 71 -5.29 -14.32 22.46
C GLU A 71 -5.31 -14.66 20.97
N ARG A 72 -4.97 -15.90 20.63
CA ARG A 72 -4.83 -16.39 19.26
C ARG A 72 -5.62 -17.67 19.06
N LEU A 73 -5.97 -17.95 17.79
CA LEU A 73 -6.57 -19.23 17.42
C LEU A 73 -5.66 -20.42 17.76
N THR A 74 -4.34 -20.22 17.71
CA THR A 74 -3.34 -21.25 18.05
C THR A 74 -3.46 -21.75 19.47
N ASP A 75 -3.92 -20.91 20.40
CA ASP A 75 -3.97 -21.22 21.83
C ASP A 75 -5.08 -22.24 22.13
N ILE A 76 -6.14 -22.24 21.30
CA ILE A 76 -7.26 -23.18 21.41
C ILE A 76 -7.11 -24.42 20.52
N LEU A 77 -6.08 -24.49 19.65
CA LEU A 77 -5.83 -25.66 18.79
C LEU A 77 -5.60 -26.97 19.57
N PRO A 78 -4.86 -26.98 20.70
CA PRO A 78 -4.65 -28.21 21.48
C PRO A 78 -5.92 -28.77 22.11
N ALA A 79 -6.95 -27.93 22.30
CA ALA A 79 -8.23 -28.33 22.88
C ALA A 79 -9.22 -28.90 21.85
N LEU A 80 -8.87 -28.89 20.55
CA LEU A 80 -9.69 -29.40 19.47
C LEU A 80 -9.37 -30.87 19.17
N ALA A 81 -10.37 -31.63 18.71
CA ALA A 81 -10.13 -32.98 18.20
C ALA A 81 -9.19 -32.96 16.98
N ASP A 82 -8.37 -34.01 16.84
CA ASP A 82 -7.26 -34.08 15.88
C ASP A 82 -7.67 -33.78 14.44
N GLU A 83 -8.82 -34.27 13.98
CA GLU A 83 -9.32 -34.02 12.62
C GLU A 83 -9.57 -32.53 12.34
N HIS A 84 -10.16 -31.82 13.31
CA HIS A 84 -10.46 -30.39 13.18
C HIS A 84 -9.19 -29.54 13.29
N ARG A 85 -8.27 -29.96 14.16
CA ARG A 85 -6.97 -29.32 14.36
C ARG A 85 -6.13 -29.35 13.09
N VAL A 86 -5.90 -30.54 12.52
CA VAL A 86 -5.08 -30.70 11.29
C VAL A 86 -5.65 -29.87 10.13
N ARG A 87 -6.98 -29.83 9.99
CA ARG A 87 -7.64 -29.02 8.95
C ARG A 87 -7.42 -27.52 9.15
N LEU A 88 -7.50 -27.03 10.39
CA LEU A 88 -7.29 -25.62 10.70
C LEU A 88 -5.81 -25.23 10.54
N GLU A 89 -4.88 -26.03 11.04
CA GLU A 89 -3.44 -25.82 10.87
C GLU A 89 -3.06 -25.70 9.38
N LYS A 90 -3.59 -26.60 8.54
CA LYS A 90 -3.37 -26.54 7.09
C LYS A 90 -3.91 -25.26 6.44
N LEU A 91 -5.07 -24.78 6.90
CA LEU A 91 -5.66 -23.53 6.40
C LEU A 91 -4.85 -22.32 6.85
N LEU A 92 -4.42 -22.28 8.11
CA LEU A 92 -3.59 -21.20 8.66
C LEU A 92 -2.25 -21.12 7.94
N LEU A 93 -1.55 -22.25 7.75
CA LEU A 93 -0.29 -22.27 7.04
C LEU A 93 -0.42 -21.78 5.59
N LYS A 94 -1.53 -22.14 4.92
CA LYS A 94 -1.83 -21.63 3.58
C LYS A 94 -2.08 -20.11 3.60
N MET A 95 -2.84 -19.62 4.58
CA MET A 95 -3.10 -18.19 4.74
C MET A 95 -1.81 -17.42 4.97
N ASP A 96 -0.93 -17.88 5.86
CA ASP A 96 0.35 -17.23 6.16
C ASP A 96 1.19 -17.06 4.89
N GLY A 97 1.26 -18.09 4.05
CA GLY A 97 1.94 -18.00 2.75
C GLY A 97 1.32 -16.96 1.82
N GLN A 98 -0.01 -16.90 1.74
CA GLN A 98 -0.71 -15.91 0.92
C GLN A 98 -0.57 -14.48 1.46
N GLU A 99 -0.53 -14.31 2.78
CA GLU A 99 -0.29 -13.02 3.43
C GLU A 99 1.12 -12.51 3.12
N GLN A 100 2.11 -13.41 3.15
CA GLN A 100 3.47 -13.07 2.76
C GLN A 100 3.55 -12.63 1.29
N ASP A 101 2.88 -13.36 0.39
CA ASP A 101 2.81 -12.98 -1.04
C ASP A 101 2.14 -11.62 -1.24
N CYS A 102 1.06 -11.33 -0.50
CA CYS A 102 0.43 -10.02 -0.49
C CYS A 102 1.38 -8.93 -0.01
N ALA A 103 2.14 -9.16 1.07
CA ALA A 103 3.10 -8.19 1.58
C ALA A 103 4.19 -7.87 0.55
N VAL A 104 4.73 -8.89 -0.12
CA VAL A 104 5.72 -8.70 -1.20
C VAL A 104 5.12 -7.93 -2.37
N GLN A 105 3.89 -8.24 -2.78
CA GLN A 105 3.25 -7.54 -3.90
C GLN A 105 2.91 -6.09 -3.55
N ALA A 106 2.38 -5.83 -2.35
CA ALA A 106 2.11 -4.47 -1.88
C ALA A 106 3.38 -3.61 -1.86
N ALA A 107 4.51 -4.17 -1.43
CA ALA A 107 5.80 -3.48 -1.47
C ALA A 107 6.22 -3.11 -2.90
N LYS A 108 6.00 -3.99 -3.88
CA LYS A 108 6.26 -3.70 -5.30
C LYS A 108 5.35 -2.57 -5.81
N ASN A 109 4.08 -2.60 -5.47
CA ASN A 109 3.11 -1.57 -5.88
C ASN A 109 3.53 -0.20 -5.32
N GLN A 110 3.89 -0.15 -4.04
CA GLN A 110 4.40 1.06 -3.39
C GLN A 110 5.65 1.60 -4.08
N GLN A 111 6.64 0.73 -4.35
CA GLN A 111 7.88 1.13 -5.03
C GLN A 111 7.61 1.69 -6.43
N LEU A 112 6.73 1.04 -7.20
CA LEU A 112 6.37 1.51 -8.54
C LEU A 112 5.63 2.85 -8.49
N ALA A 113 4.65 3.00 -7.61
CA ALA A 113 3.93 4.26 -7.43
C ALA A 113 4.87 5.41 -7.04
N GLN A 114 5.83 5.15 -6.15
CA GLN A 114 6.83 6.14 -5.75
C GLN A 114 7.75 6.53 -6.92
N ALA A 115 8.20 5.56 -7.72
CA ALA A 115 9.01 5.81 -8.91
C ALA A 115 8.26 6.64 -9.96
N LEU A 116 6.98 6.33 -10.20
CA LEU A 116 6.11 7.10 -11.10
C LEU A 116 5.92 8.54 -10.62
N LEU A 117 5.74 8.73 -9.31
CA LEU A 117 5.66 10.06 -8.70
C LEU A 117 6.95 10.84 -8.94
N GLU A 118 8.11 10.27 -8.60
CA GLU A 118 9.41 10.91 -8.80
C GLU A 118 9.65 11.29 -10.27
N GLN A 119 9.30 10.39 -11.20
CA GLN A 119 9.37 10.66 -12.63
C GLN A 119 8.50 11.84 -13.04
N SER A 120 7.25 11.90 -12.55
CA SER A 120 6.31 12.98 -12.88
C SER A 120 6.77 14.32 -12.32
N SER A 121 7.28 14.35 -11.08
CA SER A 121 7.80 15.56 -10.44
C SER A 121 9.04 16.07 -11.17
N SER A 122 9.98 15.19 -11.51
CA SER A 122 11.18 15.55 -12.26
C SER A 122 10.84 16.15 -13.64
N MET A 123 9.84 15.59 -14.33
CA MET A 123 9.37 16.10 -15.62
C MET A 123 8.73 17.48 -15.48
N LEU A 124 7.91 17.70 -14.45
CA LEU A 124 7.31 19.00 -14.17
C LEU A 124 8.38 20.06 -13.83
N ASP A 125 9.37 19.71 -13.02
CA ASP A 125 10.50 20.60 -12.72
C ASP A 125 11.28 20.96 -13.97
N PHE A 126 11.53 19.99 -14.86
CA PHE A 126 12.17 20.24 -16.14
C PHE A 126 11.37 21.20 -17.02
N LEU A 127 10.06 20.96 -17.18
CA LEU A 127 9.18 21.84 -17.94
C LEU A 127 9.12 23.24 -17.34
N HIS A 128 9.06 23.33 -16.01
CA HIS A 128 9.07 24.61 -15.31
C HIS A 128 10.38 25.38 -15.57
N ARG A 129 11.53 24.71 -15.53
CA ARG A 129 12.86 25.31 -15.84
C ARG A 129 13.00 25.77 -17.28
N GLU A 130 12.36 25.09 -18.23
CA GLU A 130 12.41 25.49 -19.65
C GLU A 130 11.41 26.62 -19.97
N ILE A 131 10.25 26.64 -19.32
CA ILE A 131 9.23 27.70 -19.52
C ILE A 131 9.61 28.98 -18.75
N THR A 132 10.30 28.85 -17.61
CA THR A 132 10.77 30.02 -16.88
C THR A 132 11.89 30.72 -17.66
N PRO A 133 11.75 32.02 -17.97
CA PRO A 133 12.76 32.73 -18.73
C PRO A 133 14.10 32.74 -17.98
N LYS A 134 15.11 32.07 -18.56
CA LYS A 134 16.46 31.90 -17.99
C LYS A 134 17.23 33.21 -17.84
N SER A 135 16.75 34.31 -18.43
CA SER A 135 17.35 35.64 -18.34
C SER A 135 16.29 36.71 -18.06
N HIS A 136 16.47 37.45 -16.96
CA HIS A 136 15.80 38.72 -16.70
C HIS A 136 16.33 39.88 -17.59
N ASN A 137 17.14 39.58 -18.62
CA ASN A 137 17.59 40.56 -19.60
C ASN A 137 16.52 40.73 -20.68
N VAL A 138 15.36 41.22 -20.26
CA VAL A 138 14.28 41.61 -21.16
C VAL A 138 14.55 43.05 -21.59
N TYR A 139 14.49 43.31 -22.89
CA TYR A 139 14.40 44.68 -23.37
C TYR A 139 13.13 45.31 -22.77
N SER A 140 13.29 46.38 -22.00
CA SER A 140 12.14 47.16 -21.54
C SER A 140 11.29 47.60 -22.75
N ALA A 141 10.01 47.92 -22.56
CA ALA A 141 9.14 48.44 -23.62
C ALA A 141 9.68 49.73 -24.32
N ARG A 142 10.78 50.31 -23.81
CA ARG A 142 11.54 51.43 -24.39
C ARG A 142 12.90 51.02 -24.99
N GLY A 143 13.13 49.73 -25.26
CA GLY A 143 14.36 49.23 -25.90
C GLY A 143 15.63 49.30 -25.05
N ARG A 144 15.54 49.56 -23.74
CA ARG A 144 16.72 49.58 -22.86
C ARG A 144 17.05 48.18 -22.35
N TYR A 145 18.29 47.77 -22.53
CA TYR A 145 18.88 46.56 -21.93
C TYR A 145 19.11 46.81 -20.45
N GLN A 146 18.36 46.14 -19.58
CA GLN A 146 18.60 46.15 -18.14
C GLN A 146 19.38 44.90 -17.76
N ASN A 147 20.65 45.05 -17.40
CA ASN A 147 21.39 44.04 -16.67
C ASN A 147 20.90 44.11 -15.21
N VAL A 148 20.02 43.20 -14.80
CA VAL A 148 19.68 43.06 -13.38
C VAL A 148 20.90 42.42 -12.71
N ALA A 149 21.62 43.20 -11.91
CA ALA A 149 22.72 42.69 -11.11
C ALA A 149 22.22 41.55 -10.20
N PRO A 150 22.98 40.46 -10.03
CA PRO A 150 22.57 39.36 -9.17
C PRO A 150 22.32 39.85 -7.74
N PRO A 151 21.31 39.29 -7.03
CA PRO A 151 21.03 39.69 -5.66
C PRO A 151 22.28 39.49 -4.81
N ALA A 152 22.65 40.52 -4.06
CA ALA A 152 23.85 40.56 -3.24
C ALA A 152 23.96 39.29 -2.39
N THR A 153 24.94 38.45 -2.73
CA THR A 153 25.30 37.30 -1.91
C THR A 153 25.95 37.86 -0.65
N LEU A 154 25.33 37.65 0.50
CA LEU A 154 25.91 37.97 1.80
C LEU A 154 27.27 37.25 1.90
N ILE A 155 28.34 38.02 1.80
CA ILE A 155 29.71 37.55 1.99
C ILE A 155 29.79 36.94 3.39
N ASN A 156 29.99 35.62 3.46
CA ASN A 156 30.46 34.94 4.66
C ASN A 156 31.93 35.33 4.88
N GLY A 157 32.16 36.40 5.63
CA GLY A 157 33.47 36.77 6.14
C GLY A 157 33.83 35.87 7.32
N ARG A 158 34.72 34.89 7.09
CA ARG A 158 35.64 34.38 8.10
C ARG A 158 37.06 34.77 7.69
N LEU A 159 37.67 35.67 8.47
CA LEU A 159 38.96 35.51 9.12
C LEU A 159 39.17 36.70 10.08
#